data_AF-A0A5C7JEA2-F1
#
_entry.id   AF-A0A5C7JEA2-F1
#
_cell.length_a   1.000
_cell.length_b   1.000
_cell.length_c   1.000
_cell.angle_alpha   90.00
_cell.angle_beta   90.00
_cell.angle_gamma   90.00
#
_symmetry.space_group_name_H-M   'P 1'
#
loop_
_entity.id
_entity.type
_entity.pdbx_description
1 polymer ?
#
loop_
_entity_poly.entity_id
_entity_poly.type
_entity_poly.pdbx_seq_one_letter_code
_entity_poly.pdbx_strand_id
1 'polypeptide(L)'
;MDNYPENHIPIYGYLFYMTCPDDSLNPFFNIPKDDKEELILKELDADFSTEDELIIRALEMCDKLYETPVVRAYRGISTMLDRLSVYMEKTPISHGRDGNINSLVAAAKNFEGIRMSFKGVYKDLKEEQNARTRGGGELAYDQK
;
A
#
# COMPACT_ATOMS: atom_id res chain seq x y z
N MET A 1 17.88 17.01 7.99
CA MET A 1 19.30 16.93 8.41
C MET A 1 19.57 17.94 9.51
N ASP A 2 19.25 19.21 9.32
CA ASP A 2 19.48 20.26 10.35
C ASP A 2 18.72 20.00 11.66
N ASN A 3 17.44 19.60 11.57
CA ASN A 3 16.62 19.31 12.76
C ASN A 3 16.83 17.90 13.33
N TYR A 4 17.41 16.98 12.56
CA TYR A 4 17.61 15.57 12.96
C TYR A 4 18.98 15.06 12.46
N PRO A 5 20.10 15.61 12.96
CA PRO A 5 21.42 15.27 12.42
C PRO A 5 21.77 13.79 12.63
N GLU A 6 21.30 13.16 13.69
CA GLU A 6 21.58 11.75 14.00
C GLU A 6 20.54 10.80 13.39
N ASN A 7 19.29 11.27 13.18
CA ASN A 7 18.16 10.45 12.73
C ASN A 7 17.71 10.72 11.28
N HIS A 8 18.34 11.62 10.54
CA HIS A 8 17.86 11.97 9.20
C HIS A 8 17.85 10.79 8.21
N ILE A 9 18.84 9.90 8.27
CA ILE A 9 18.88 8.71 7.40
C ILE A 9 17.71 7.75 7.69
N PRO A 10 17.49 7.29 8.93
CA PRO A 10 16.34 6.42 9.22
C PRO A 10 15.00 7.12 8.97
N ILE A 11 14.89 8.44 9.20
CA ILE A 11 13.69 9.20 8.84
C ILE A 11 13.44 9.16 7.32
N TYR A 12 14.45 9.42 6.48
CA TYR A 12 14.28 9.33 5.02
C TYR A 12 13.95 7.92 4.56
N GLY A 13 14.57 6.90 5.16
CA GLY A 13 14.24 5.49 4.92
C GLY A 13 12.79 5.18 5.25
N TYR A 14 12.31 5.63 6.41
CA TYR A 14 10.93 5.46 6.85
C TYR A 14 9.94 6.13 5.87
N LEU A 15 10.17 7.39 5.52
CA LEU A 15 9.33 8.13 4.58
C LEU A 15 9.28 7.44 3.21
N PHE A 16 10.43 6.95 2.72
CA PHE A 16 10.53 6.23 1.47
C PHE A 16 9.75 4.91 1.52
N TYR A 17 10.00 4.04 2.50
CA TYR A 17 9.36 2.71 2.56
C TYR A 17 7.86 2.77 2.91
N MET A 18 7.41 3.82 3.60
CA MET A 18 5.98 4.01 3.86
C MET A 18 5.20 4.46 2.62
N THR A 19 5.84 5.17 1.68
CA THR A 19 5.12 5.84 0.57
C THR A 19 5.45 5.30 -0.81
N CYS A 20 6.65 4.73 -1.01
CA CYS A 20 7.10 4.23 -2.30
C CYS A 20 6.17 3.12 -2.81
N PRO A 21 5.48 3.34 -3.94
CA PRO A 21 4.53 2.37 -4.45
C PRO A 21 5.20 1.24 -5.25
N ASP A 22 6.52 1.29 -5.49
CA ASP A 22 7.23 0.33 -6.33
C ASP A 22 7.67 -0.90 -5.52
N ASP A 23 7.08 -2.05 -5.81
CA ASP A 23 7.36 -3.36 -5.21
C ASP A 23 8.80 -3.87 -5.45
N SER A 24 9.49 -3.35 -6.47
CA SER A 24 10.89 -3.70 -6.74
C SER A 24 11.87 -2.92 -5.87
N LEU A 25 11.48 -1.73 -5.40
CA LEU A 25 12.29 -0.86 -4.56
C LEU A 25 11.88 -0.91 -3.08
N ASN A 26 10.63 -1.27 -2.81
CA ASN A 26 10.07 -1.32 -1.47
C ASN A 26 9.84 -2.77 -1.02
N PRO A 27 10.75 -3.37 -0.22
CA PRO A 27 10.59 -4.74 0.24
C PRO A 27 9.37 -4.92 1.16
N PHE A 28 8.87 -3.83 1.77
CA PHE A 28 7.70 -3.84 2.63
C PHE A 28 6.40 -3.70 1.83
N PHE A 29 6.45 -3.60 0.50
CA PHE A 29 5.29 -3.25 -0.33
C PHE A 29 4.02 -4.07 -0.01
N ASN A 30 4.15 -5.39 0.09
CA ASN A 30 3.04 -6.33 0.35
C ASN A 30 2.72 -6.55 1.85
N ILE A 31 3.39 -5.87 2.76
CA ILE A 31 3.12 -6.00 4.19
C ILE A 31 1.79 -5.29 4.52
N PRO A 32 0.90 -5.92 5.32
CA PRO A 32 -0.33 -5.29 5.79
C PRO A 32 -0.07 -3.93 6.45
N LYS A 33 -0.96 -2.98 6.22
CA LYS A 33 -0.77 -1.59 6.68
C LYS A 33 -0.51 -1.48 8.18
N ASP A 34 -1.21 -2.28 8.97
CA ASP A 34 -1.14 -2.24 10.44
C ASP A 34 0.20 -2.74 10.98
N ASP A 35 0.89 -3.63 10.25
CA ASP A 35 2.19 -4.19 10.65
C ASP A 35 3.38 -3.46 9.98
N LYS A 36 3.12 -2.73 8.89
CA LYS A 36 4.14 -2.14 8.02
C LYS A 36 5.02 -1.14 8.75
N GLU A 37 4.41 -0.22 9.51
CA GLU A 37 5.15 0.84 10.20
C GLU A 37 6.13 0.26 11.23
N GLU A 38 5.66 -0.65 12.08
CA GLU A 38 6.48 -1.29 13.11
C GLU A 38 7.68 -2.03 12.50
N LEU A 39 7.44 -2.80 11.43
CA LEU A 39 8.50 -3.55 10.75
C LEU A 39 9.54 -2.63 10.10
N ILE A 40 9.12 -1.53 9.49
CA ILE A 40 10.04 -0.55 8.88
C ILE A 40 10.92 0.09 9.96
N LEU A 41 10.33 0.55 11.06
CA LEU A 41 11.08 1.20 12.14
C LEU A 41 12.12 0.25 12.74
N LYS A 42 11.74 -1.02 12.93
CA LYS A 42 12.64 -2.05 13.44
C LYS A 42 13.82 -2.33 12.52
N GLU A 43 13.57 -2.50 11.21
CA GLU A 43 14.64 -2.79 10.25
C GLU A 43 15.57 -1.59 10.00
N LEU A 44 15.08 -0.38 10.23
CA LEU A 44 15.88 0.85 10.12
C LEU A 44 16.67 1.20 11.39
N ASP A 45 16.51 0.42 12.47
CA ASP A 45 17.05 0.74 13.81
C ASP A 45 16.69 2.18 14.22
N ALA A 46 15.42 2.54 14.02
CA ALA A 46 14.94 3.92 14.16
C ALA A 46 14.65 4.29 15.62
N ASP A 47 15.24 5.40 16.08
CA ASP A 47 15.04 5.98 17.43
C ASP A 47 14.38 7.37 17.39
N PHE A 48 13.43 7.56 16.46
CA PHE A 48 12.66 8.81 16.35
C PHE A 48 11.17 8.54 16.58
N SER A 49 10.42 9.59 16.94
CA SER A 49 8.97 9.51 17.08
C SER A 49 8.27 9.72 15.75
N THR A 50 7.47 8.74 15.30
CA THR A 50 6.60 8.90 14.13
C THR A 50 5.48 9.92 14.33
N GLU A 51 5.22 10.31 15.58
CA GLU A 51 4.24 11.35 15.94
C GLU A 51 4.80 12.79 15.87
N ASP A 52 6.08 12.95 15.53
CA ASP A 52 6.69 14.26 15.34
C ASP A 52 6.03 15.01 14.15
N GLU A 53 5.65 16.27 14.37
CA GLU A 53 4.94 17.10 13.39
C GLU A 53 5.70 17.26 12.05
N LEU A 54 7.03 17.33 12.07
CA LEU A 54 7.81 17.41 10.83
C LEU A 54 7.79 16.10 10.06
N ILE A 55 7.80 14.97 10.76
CA ILE A 55 7.78 13.63 10.15
C ILE A 55 6.39 13.34 9.59
N ILE A 56 5.33 13.63 10.33
CA ILE A 56 3.94 13.51 9.85
C ILE A 56 3.75 14.34 8.57
N ARG A 57 4.14 15.62 8.57
CA ARG A 57 4.00 16.49 7.40
C ARG A 57 4.82 16.01 6.21
N ALA A 58 6.05 15.53 6.46
CA ALA A 58 6.89 14.98 5.41
C ALA A 58 6.25 13.71 4.81
N LEU A 59 5.68 12.84 5.64
CA LEU A 59 4.99 11.63 5.20
C LEU A 59 3.78 11.96 4.34
N GLU A 60 2.92 12.87 4.80
CA GLU A 60 1.77 13.34 4.02
C GLU A 60 2.18 13.97 2.68
N MET A 61 3.30 14.71 2.67
CA MET A 61 3.84 15.30 1.45
C MET A 61 4.33 14.21 0.48
N CYS A 62 5.14 13.26 0.95
CA CYS A 62 5.61 12.13 0.15
C CYS A 62 4.43 11.31 -0.39
N ASP A 63 3.39 11.09 0.42
CA ASP A 63 2.22 10.35 0.00
C ASP A 63 1.49 11.05 -1.15
N LYS A 64 1.27 12.37 -1.04
CA LYS A 64 0.69 13.20 -2.10
C LYS A 64 1.53 13.24 -3.38
N LEU A 65 2.86 13.20 -3.26
CA LEU A 65 3.76 13.23 -4.42
C LEU A 65 3.69 11.94 -5.25
N TYR A 66 3.55 10.78 -4.59
CA TYR A 66 3.41 9.50 -5.26
C TYR A 66 1.95 9.18 -5.63
N GLU A 67 0.99 9.96 -5.14
CA GLU A 67 -0.42 9.71 -5.36
C GLU A 67 -0.82 9.86 -6.84
N THR A 68 -1.41 8.80 -7.38
CA THR A 68 -2.09 8.79 -8.67
C THR A 68 -3.47 8.14 -8.50
N PRO A 69 -4.40 8.32 -9.45
CA PRO A 69 -5.64 7.55 -9.45
C PRO A 69 -5.41 6.03 -9.38
N VAL A 70 -4.36 5.52 -10.02
CA VAL A 70 -3.98 4.10 -10.02
C VAL A 70 -3.44 3.67 -8.65
N VAL A 71 -2.52 4.43 -8.05
CA VAL A 71 -2.00 4.18 -6.70
C VAL A 71 -3.13 4.20 -5.65
N ARG A 72 -4.05 5.17 -5.73
CA ARG A 72 -5.23 5.23 -4.87
C ARG A 72 -6.11 4.00 -5.03
N ALA A 73 -6.44 3.63 -6.26
CA ALA A 73 -7.26 2.46 -6.55
C ALA A 73 -6.60 1.19 -6.00
N TYR A 74 -5.29 1.03 -6.20
CA TYR A 74 -4.52 -0.11 -5.71
C TYR A 74 -4.58 -0.20 -4.19
N ARG A 75 -4.27 0.88 -3.48
CA ARG A 75 -4.30 0.90 -2.01
C ARG A 75 -5.69 0.61 -1.45
N GLY A 76 -6.73 1.18 -2.08
CA GLY A 76 -8.12 0.95 -1.69
C GLY A 76 -8.53 -0.51 -1.81
N ILE A 77 -8.25 -1.14 -2.95
CA ILE A 77 -8.63 -2.53 -3.18
C ILE A 77 -7.78 -3.53 -2.38
N SER A 78 -6.48 -3.25 -2.20
CA SER A 78 -5.59 -4.05 -1.35
C SER A 78 -6.09 -4.07 0.09
N THR A 79 -6.39 -2.90 0.65
CA THR A 79 -6.92 -2.77 2.02
C THR A 79 -8.25 -3.51 2.19
N MET A 80 -9.14 -3.44 1.19
CA MET A 80 -10.40 -4.18 1.22
C MET A 80 -10.17 -5.69 1.21
N LEU A 81 -9.26 -6.16 0.36
CA LEU A 81 -8.93 -7.58 0.23
C LEU A 81 -8.35 -8.14 1.54
N ASP A 82 -7.44 -7.42 2.19
CA ASP A 82 -6.85 -7.84 3.47
C ASP A 82 -7.92 -7.92 4.57
N ARG A 83 -8.75 -6.87 4.71
CA ARG A 83 -9.83 -6.85 5.71
C ARG A 83 -10.83 -7.98 5.51
N LEU A 84 -11.20 -8.24 4.26
CA LEU A 84 -12.12 -9.32 3.94
C LEU A 84 -11.50 -10.70 4.19
N SER A 85 -10.21 -10.87 3.90
CA SER A 85 -9.46 -12.10 4.18
C SER A 85 -9.42 -12.38 5.69
N VAL A 86 -9.05 -11.38 6.49
CA VAL A 86 -9.04 -11.49 7.97
C VAL A 86 -10.43 -11.76 8.52
N TYR A 87 -11.46 -11.10 7.98
CA TYR A 87 -12.84 -11.35 8.39
C TYR A 87 -13.27 -12.79 8.09
N MET A 88 -12.99 -13.31 6.89
CA MET A 88 -13.33 -14.68 6.51
C MET A 88 -12.55 -15.73 7.32
N GLU A 89 -11.30 -15.44 7.68
CA GLU A 89 -10.44 -16.33 8.48
C GLU A 89 -10.87 -16.38 9.95
N LYS A 90 -11.10 -15.21 10.57
CA LYS A 90 -11.30 -15.12 12.03
C LYS A 90 -12.74 -15.21 12.49
N THR A 91 -13.73 -15.06 11.59
CA THR A 91 -15.15 -15.07 11.98
C THR A 91 -15.61 -16.50 12.28
N PRO A 92 -16.08 -16.79 13.51
CA PRO A 92 -16.65 -18.09 13.84
C PRO A 92 -17.95 -18.33 13.07
N ILE A 93 -18.12 -19.53 12.51
CA ILE A 93 -19.34 -19.89 11.79
C ILE A 93 -20.45 -20.19 12.80
N SER A 94 -21.60 -19.53 12.63
CA SER A 94 -22.81 -19.79 13.39
C SER A 94 -23.97 -20.19 12.46
N HIS A 95 -24.83 -21.08 12.96
CA HIS A 95 -26.00 -21.59 12.25
C HIS A 95 -27.30 -21.22 12.99
N GLY A 96 -28.42 -21.17 12.26
CA GLY A 96 -29.75 -20.85 12.79
C GLY A 96 -30.38 -19.61 12.15
N ARG A 97 -31.53 -19.17 12.68
CA ARG A 97 -32.28 -18.00 12.19
C ARG A 97 -31.43 -16.72 12.11
N ASP A 98 -30.53 -16.55 13.08
CA ASP A 98 -29.62 -15.40 13.18
C ASP A 98 -28.14 -15.79 12.92
N GLY A 99 -27.92 -16.94 12.26
CA GLY A 99 -26.59 -17.43 11.92
C GLY A 99 -25.93 -16.63 10.79
N ASN A 100 -24.60 -16.63 10.75
CA ASN A 100 -23.81 -15.86 9.78
C ASN A 100 -23.37 -16.64 8.53
N ILE A 101 -23.71 -17.94 8.43
CA ILE A 101 -23.25 -18.83 7.35
C ILE A 101 -23.54 -18.28 5.95
N ASN A 102 -24.74 -17.73 5.74
CA ASN A 102 -25.13 -17.19 4.43
C ASN A 102 -24.30 -15.94 4.07
N SER A 103 -24.01 -15.09 5.05
CA SER A 103 -23.17 -13.90 4.86
C SER A 103 -21.73 -14.28 4.54
N LEU A 104 -21.18 -15.29 5.22
CA LEU A 104 -19.83 -15.80 4.95
C LEU A 104 -19.73 -16.45 3.56
N VAL A 105 -20.74 -17.23 3.15
CA VAL A 105 -20.79 -17.81 1.81
C VAL A 105 -20.90 -16.72 0.73
N ALA A 106 -21.71 -15.67 0.97
CA ALA A 106 -21.82 -14.54 0.06
C ALA A 106 -20.50 -13.75 -0.05
N ALA A 107 -19.83 -13.50 1.08
CA ALA A 107 -18.51 -12.89 1.10
C ALA A 107 -17.49 -13.71 0.30
N ALA A 108 -17.45 -15.03 0.50
CA ALA A 108 -16.58 -15.93 -0.24
C ALA A 108 -16.86 -15.94 -1.75
N LYS A 109 -18.13 -15.90 -2.15
CA LYS A 109 -18.52 -15.81 -3.57
C LYS A 109 -18.06 -14.51 -4.22
N ASN A 110 -18.17 -13.39 -3.50
CA ASN A 110 -17.75 -12.07 -3.99
C ASN A 110 -16.23 -11.85 -3.93
N PHE A 111 -15.53 -12.62 -3.08
CA PHE A 111 -14.09 -12.53 -2.88
C PHE A 111 -13.31 -12.70 -4.20
N GLU A 112 -13.74 -13.63 -5.06
CA GLU A 112 -13.08 -13.85 -6.35
C GLU A 112 -13.11 -12.61 -7.24
N GLY A 113 -14.25 -11.90 -7.28
CA GLY A 113 -14.38 -10.67 -8.06
C GLY A 113 -13.43 -9.59 -7.57
N ILE A 114 -13.35 -9.39 -6.25
CA ILE A 114 -12.43 -8.42 -5.62
C ILE A 114 -10.97 -8.79 -5.92
N ARG A 115 -10.62 -10.08 -5.81
CA ARG A 115 -9.29 -10.59 -6.14
C ARG A 115 -8.92 -10.34 -7.61
N MET A 116 -9.86 -10.50 -8.53
CA MET A 116 -9.64 -10.22 -9.95
C MET A 116 -9.45 -8.73 -10.21
N SER A 117 -10.27 -7.87 -9.60
CA SER A 117 -10.08 -6.43 -9.65
C SER A 117 -8.73 -6.01 -9.06
N PHE A 118 -8.28 -6.61 -7.95
CA PHE A 118 -6.95 -6.36 -7.37
C PHE A 118 -5.84 -6.69 -8.37
N LYS A 119 -5.89 -7.86 -9.03
CA LYS A 119 -4.90 -8.24 -10.05
C LYS A 119 -4.85 -7.24 -11.21
N GLY A 120 -6.01 -6.75 -11.65
CA GLY A 120 -6.09 -5.73 -12.70
C GLY A 120 -5.40 -4.44 -12.30
N VAL A 121 -5.79 -3.87 -11.16
CA VAL A 121 -5.22 -2.60 -10.68
C VAL A 121 -3.73 -2.74 -10.32
N TYR A 122 -3.30 -3.90 -9.82
CA TYR A 122 -1.88 -4.17 -9.59
C TYR A 122 -1.07 -4.18 -10.90
N LYS A 123 -1.62 -4.75 -11.98
CA LYS A 123 -0.99 -4.70 -13.31
C LYS A 123 -0.88 -3.26 -13.80
N ASP A 124 -1.94 -2.47 -13.67
CA ASP A 124 -1.95 -1.05 -14.05
C ASP A 124 -0.89 -0.26 -13.25
N LEU A 125 -0.74 -0.54 -11.96
CA LEU A 125 0.28 0.07 -11.11
C LEU A 125 1.70 -0.25 -11.61
N LYS A 126 1.97 -1.52 -11.93
CA LYS A 126 3.27 -1.94 -12.47
C LYS A 126 3.57 -1.28 -13.81
N GLU A 127 2.56 -1.15 -14.68
CA GLU A 127 2.70 -0.46 -15.96
C GLU A 127 3.00 1.03 -15.76
N GLU A 128 2.29 1.71 -14.85
CA GLU A 128 2.52 3.11 -14.50
C GLU A 128 3.94 3.36 -13.97
N GLN A 129 4.46 2.46 -13.14
CA GLN A 129 5.82 2.55 -12.59
C GLN A 129 6.91 2.32 -13.62
N ASN A 130 6.72 1.31 -14.49
CA ASN A 130 7.64 1.03 -15.59
C ASN A 130 7.65 2.14 -16.65
N ALA A 131 6.50 2.80 -16.88
CA ALA A 131 6.41 3.94 -17.78
C ALA A 131 7.17 5.16 -17.22
N ARG A 132 7.14 5.37 -15.90
CA ARG A 132 7.86 6.47 -15.24
C ARG A 132 9.38 6.29 -15.22
N THR A 133 9.90 5.05 -15.17
CA THR A 133 11.35 4.76 -15.19
C THR A 133 11.98 4.90 -16.59
N ARG A 134 11.19 4.85 -17.67
CA ARG A 134 11.63 5.17 -19.03
C ARG A 134 11.55 6.68 -19.30
N GLY A 135 12.44 7.44 -18.68
CA GLY A 135 12.46 8.89 -18.79
C GLY A 135 12.47 9.41 -20.23
N GLY A 136 11.45 10.21 -20.58
CA GLY A 136 11.67 11.45 -21.35
C GLY A 136 11.59 11.43 -22.87
N GLY A 137 10.90 10.48 -23.49
CA GLY A 137 10.53 10.58 -24.91
C GLY A 137 9.03 10.74 -25.06
N GLU A 138 8.54 11.94 -25.38
CA GLU A 138 7.30 12.00 -26.17
C GLU A 138 7.55 11.13 -27.40
N LEU A 139 6.85 10.00 -27.51
CA LEU A 139 6.68 9.37 -28.82
C LEU A 139 5.86 10.37 -29.62
N ALA A 140 6.57 11.23 -30.35
CA ALA A 140 5.99 12.15 -31.30
C ALA A 140 5.00 11.36 -32.14
N TYR A 141 3.77 11.87 -32.20
CA TYR A 141 2.60 11.23 -32.81
C TYR A 141 2.73 11.00 -34.33
N ASP A 142 3.91 11.26 -34.90
CA ASP A 142 4.25 11.07 -36.30
C ASP A 142 5.54 10.24 -36.43
N GLN A 143 5.42 8.92 -36.32
CA GLN A 143 6.20 8.01 -37.16
C GLN A 143 5.25 6.96 -37.73
N LYS A 144 4.90 7.17 -39.00
CA LYS A 144 4.19 6.24 -39.88
C LYS A 144 5.06 5.05 -40.25
#